data_AF-A0A1I7UH13-F1
#
_entry.id   AF-A0A1I7UH13-F1
#
_cell.length_a   1.000
_cell.length_b   1.000
_cell.length_c   1.000
_cell.angle_alpha   90.00
_cell.angle_beta   90.00
_cell.angle_gamma   90.00
#
_symmetry.space_group_name_H-M   'P 1'
#
loop_
_entity.id
_entity.type
_entity.pdbx_description
1 polymer ?
#
loop_
_entity_poly.entity_id
_entity_poly.type
_entity_poly.pdbx_seq_one_letter_code
_entity_poly.pdbx_strand_id
1 'polypeptide(L)'
;MLNATSAQVITSADQFKSGSSIYIIAGEEWTSMEQLSEAIISKIDNSIGIITATDGVSHAKTNRVKRVATDEMDTASGSTSGGSATGNIPFPLILPPYNNTQFNIAPDNKQSCLFYLEGVSVVLQQRNDKTLAYASVLIPGTNLTYGYANGDVSCQNGTIGEFLFRLRLQLNTDVTGKQGNNPGFSIKSGERIDVSLNITGDLFGYWQLTGATANTLAVSGLGNFKSGSSAGQTIGEDGTRYSKINSVAGWALACGQTQAIFFPTEDPNVQIGVALVNTQIQTFNVQNVPAWLKAPHFTLQTEDCQGTFSAGSWMGIVSALVLIAGLLFGYVMLQSVQTMDRFDDPKQKQIVINVRE
;
A
#
# COMPACT_ATOMS: atom_id res chain seq x y z
N MET A 1 6.24 6.08 15.25
CA MET A 1 7.15 6.41 16.36
C MET A 1 6.34 6.63 17.63
N LEU A 2 6.39 5.70 18.59
CA LEU A 2 5.81 5.89 19.91
C LEU A 2 6.68 6.88 20.68
N ASN A 3 6.16 8.06 20.97
CA ASN A 3 6.87 9.08 21.74
C ASN A 3 6.73 8.77 23.23
N ALA A 4 7.60 7.91 23.74
CA ALA A 4 7.57 7.48 25.13
C ALA A 4 8.59 8.26 25.97
N THR A 5 8.31 9.55 26.21
CA THR A 5 9.18 10.42 27.04
C THR A 5 9.30 9.96 28.49
N SER A 6 8.45 9.02 28.94
CA SER A 6 8.46 8.39 30.26
C SER A 6 8.82 6.90 30.21
N ALA A 7 9.22 6.36 29.05
CA ALA A 7 9.64 4.96 28.97
C ALA A 7 11.05 4.78 29.54
N GLN A 8 11.22 3.70 30.28
CA GLN A 8 12.52 3.26 30.75
C GLN A 8 13.10 2.27 29.75
N VAL A 9 14.22 2.64 29.14
CA VAL A 9 14.98 1.74 28.27
C VAL A 9 15.91 0.89 29.15
N ILE A 10 15.85 -0.43 28.96
CA ILE A 10 16.62 -1.42 29.69
C ILE A 10 17.47 -2.20 28.68
N THR A 11 18.79 -2.07 28.80
CA THR A 11 19.77 -2.84 28.02
C THR A 11 20.52 -3.85 28.89
N SER A 12 20.35 -3.81 30.21
CA SER A 12 20.85 -4.81 31.16
C SER A 12 19.92 -4.95 32.37
N ALA A 13 19.87 -6.13 33.00
CA ALA A 13 18.96 -6.41 34.11
C ALA A 13 19.13 -5.48 35.32
N ASP A 14 20.33 -4.94 35.52
CA ASP A 14 20.66 -4.02 36.61
C ASP A 14 20.06 -2.61 36.44
N GLN A 15 19.64 -2.27 35.22
CA GLN A 15 19.02 -0.98 34.92
C GLN A 15 17.52 -0.94 35.24
N PHE A 16 16.94 -2.05 35.68
CA PHE A 16 15.52 -2.13 36.05
C PHE A 16 15.23 -1.26 37.29
N LYS A 17 14.21 -0.39 37.19
CA LYS A 17 13.66 0.38 38.32
C LYS A 17 12.15 0.20 38.32
N SER A 18 11.58 -0.13 39.47
CA SER A 18 10.13 -0.27 39.59
C SER A 18 9.44 1.10 39.54
N GLY A 19 8.26 1.16 38.91
CA GLY A 19 7.39 2.35 38.87
C GLY A 19 7.25 3.06 37.52
N SER A 20 7.88 2.56 36.44
CA SER A 20 7.69 3.08 35.08
C SER A 20 6.47 2.44 34.41
N SER A 21 5.66 3.22 33.70
CA SER A 21 4.46 2.71 33.00
C SER A 21 4.79 1.95 31.70
N ILE A 22 5.97 2.23 31.11
CA ILE A 22 6.45 1.63 29.87
C ILE A 22 7.92 1.23 30.05
N TYR A 23 8.24 -0.02 29.74
CA TYR A 23 9.59 -0.56 29.70
C TYR A 23 9.96 -0.95 28.28
N ILE A 24 11.11 -0.48 27.79
CA ILE A 24 11.66 -0.84 26.48
C ILE A 24 12.86 -1.73 26.73
N ILE A 25 12.72 -3.02 26.44
CA ILE A 25 13.78 -4.02 26.49
C ILE A 25 14.52 -3.98 25.16
N ALA A 26 15.77 -3.53 25.18
CA ALA A 26 16.60 -3.36 24.00
C ALA A 26 17.82 -4.30 24.04
N GLY A 27 18.06 -5.00 22.93
CA GLY A 27 19.24 -5.85 22.76
C GLY A 27 19.71 -5.90 21.31
N GLU A 28 20.97 -6.30 21.11
CA GLU A 28 21.61 -6.41 19.79
C GLU A 28 21.27 -7.75 19.10
N GLU A 29 21.06 -8.80 19.89
CA GLU A 29 20.83 -10.18 19.42
C GLU A 29 19.58 -10.78 20.05
N TRP A 30 18.89 -11.67 19.34
CA TRP A 30 17.64 -12.29 19.82
C TRP A 30 17.82 -13.03 21.16
N THR A 31 18.91 -13.77 21.30
CA THR A 31 19.23 -14.54 22.51
C THR A 31 19.47 -13.63 23.72
N SER A 32 20.07 -12.47 23.52
CA SER A 32 20.29 -11.47 24.57
C SER A 32 18.96 -10.82 25.00
N MET A 33 18.09 -10.51 24.04
CA MET A 33 16.76 -9.96 24.32
C MET A 33 15.88 -10.96 25.08
N GLU A 34 15.92 -12.24 24.71
CA GLU A 34 15.17 -13.31 25.36
C GLU A 34 15.61 -13.49 26.82
N GLN A 35 16.92 -13.65 27.07
CA GLN A 35 17.47 -13.77 28.43
C GLN A 35 17.16 -12.55 29.31
N LEU A 36 17.24 -11.35 28.73
CA LEU A 36 16.93 -10.12 29.46
C LEU A 36 15.42 -10.01 29.74
N SER A 37 14.58 -10.45 28.81
CA SER A 37 13.12 -10.48 29.01
C SER A 37 12.73 -11.47 30.11
N GLU A 38 13.28 -12.69 30.14
CA GLU A 38 13.01 -13.69 31.18
C GLU A 38 13.38 -13.18 32.58
N ALA A 39 14.50 -12.45 32.70
CA ALA A 39 14.98 -11.91 33.97
C ALA A 39 14.13 -10.75 34.52
N ILE A 40 13.34 -10.09 33.66
CA ILE A 40 12.61 -8.85 33.98
C ILE A 40 11.09 -9.05 33.97
N ILE A 41 10.56 -10.00 33.18
CA ILE A 41 9.12 -10.17 32.98
C ILE A 41 8.38 -10.48 34.30
N SER A 42 9.04 -11.17 35.23
CA SER A 42 8.51 -11.46 36.57
C SER A 42 8.51 -10.24 37.51
N LYS A 43 9.19 -9.16 37.15
CA LYS A 43 9.31 -7.91 37.92
C LYS A 43 8.44 -6.78 37.38
N ILE A 44 7.91 -6.91 36.16
CA ILE A 44 7.01 -5.95 35.54
C ILE A 44 5.58 -6.25 36.01
N ASP A 45 5.03 -5.40 36.89
CA ASP A 45 3.63 -5.48 37.32
C ASP A 45 2.83 -4.31 36.71
N ASN A 46 1.66 -4.63 36.13
CA ASN A 46 0.72 -3.69 35.50
C ASN A 46 1.34 -2.62 34.56
N SER A 47 2.41 -2.98 33.83
CA SER A 47 3.13 -2.06 32.94
C SER A 47 3.36 -2.69 31.56
N ILE A 48 3.54 -1.86 30.53
CA ILE A 48 3.71 -2.34 29.14
C ILE A 48 5.19 -2.59 28.87
N GLY A 49 5.54 -3.81 28.49
CA GLY A 49 6.88 -4.19 28.02
C GLY A 49 6.94 -4.21 26.49
N ILE A 50 7.92 -3.52 25.90
CA ILE A 50 8.20 -3.52 24.46
C ILE A 50 9.59 -4.10 24.26
N ILE A 51 9.71 -5.17 23.47
CA ILE A 51 11.00 -5.77 23.10
C ILE A 51 11.35 -5.25 21.71
N THR A 52 12.54 -4.66 21.55
CA THR A 52 13.00 -4.10 20.28
C THR A 52 14.51 -4.23 20.14
N ALA A 53 15.02 -4.24 18.92
CA ALA A 53 16.45 -4.09 18.68
C ALA A 53 16.94 -2.73 19.18
N THR A 54 18.19 -2.67 19.67
CA THR A 54 18.84 -1.42 20.14
C THR A 54 18.83 -0.33 19.07
N ASP A 55 18.98 -0.70 17.79
CA ASP A 55 18.93 0.23 16.64
C ASP A 55 17.54 0.86 16.42
N GLY A 56 16.49 0.24 16.97
CA GLY A 56 15.14 0.79 16.97
C GLY A 56 14.91 1.89 18.03
N VAL A 57 15.89 2.15 18.91
CA VAL A 57 15.79 3.10 20.01
C VAL A 57 16.64 4.34 19.74
N SER A 58 16.02 5.43 19.26
CA SER A 58 16.72 6.69 19.02
C SER A 58 16.80 7.55 20.31
N HIS A 59 18.02 7.80 20.81
CA HIS A 59 18.25 8.57 22.05
C HIS A 59 18.54 10.08 21.87
N ALA A 60 18.56 10.62 20.65
CA ALA A 60 19.07 11.97 20.41
C ALA A 60 17.98 13.04 20.29
N LYS A 61 17.82 13.86 21.33
CA LYS A 61 17.05 15.13 21.30
C LYS A 61 17.81 16.30 20.64
N THR A 62 19.00 16.10 20.07
CA THR A 62 19.99 17.18 19.86
C THR A 62 20.56 17.36 18.45
N ASN A 63 19.96 16.81 17.38
CA ASN A 63 20.40 17.14 16.00
C ASN A 63 19.25 17.57 15.08
N ARG A 64 18.38 18.45 15.57
CA ARG A 64 17.47 19.20 14.70
C ARG A 64 18.19 20.48 14.24
N VAL A 65 18.85 20.41 13.08
CA VAL A 65 19.45 21.60 12.45
C VAL A 65 18.30 22.49 11.99
N LYS A 66 18.03 23.55 12.75
CA LYS A 66 17.09 24.61 12.40
C LYS A 66 17.74 25.45 11.28
N ARG A 67 17.48 25.09 10.01
CA ARG A 67 17.84 25.96 8.88
C ARG A 67 16.63 26.81 8.55
N VAL A 68 16.69 28.07 8.97
CA VAL A 68 15.84 29.15 8.45
C VAL A 68 16.53 29.62 7.18
N ALA A 69 15.87 29.46 6.04
CA ALA A 69 16.22 30.18 4.82
C ALA A 69 15.07 31.15 4.55
N THR A 70 15.44 32.41 4.42
CA THR A 70 14.60 33.57 4.20
C THR A 70 14.03 33.58 2.78
N ASP A 71 12.74 33.89 2.69
CA ASP A 71 12.01 34.10 1.44
C ASP A 71 12.49 35.38 0.73
N GLU A 72 12.99 35.25 -0.49
CA GLU A 72 12.95 36.32 -1.50
C GLU A 72 12.78 35.71 -2.91
N MET A 73 12.00 36.42 -3.73
CA MET A 73 11.75 36.27 -5.17
C MET A 73 10.66 35.30 -5.67
N ASP A 74 9.48 35.92 -5.80
CA ASP A 74 8.92 36.38 -7.08
C ASP A 74 7.70 35.67 -7.69
N THR A 75 6.73 36.56 -7.89
CA THR A 75 5.43 36.47 -8.52
C THR A 75 5.51 36.46 -10.05
N ALA A 76 4.77 35.53 -10.68
CA ALA A 76 3.98 35.65 -11.92
C ALA A 76 3.76 34.21 -12.44
N SER A 77 2.59 33.73 -12.84
CA SER A 77 1.53 34.35 -13.62
C SER A 77 0.23 33.54 -13.45
N GLY A 78 -0.91 34.18 -13.66
CA GLY A 78 -2.21 33.71 -13.22
C GLY A 78 -2.79 32.51 -13.98
N SER A 79 -3.42 31.63 -13.21
CA SER A 79 -4.61 30.89 -13.64
C SER A 79 -5.51 30.65 -12.42
N THR A 80 -6.81 30.66 -12.71
CA THR A 80 -8.01 30.58 -11.87
C THR A 80 -7.89 29.92 -10.49
N SER A 81 -8.37 30.66 -9.49
CA SER A 81 -8.47 30.41 -8.05
C SER A 81 -8.92 28.99 -7.66
N GLY A 82 -7.94 28.13 -7.34
CA GLY A 82 -8.04 27.22 -6.19
C GLY A 82 -7.27 27.86 -5.02
N GLY A 83 -7.74 27.71 -3.79
CA GLY A 83 -7.06 28.30 -2.62
C GLY A 83 -5.56 27.99 -2.63
N SER A 84 -4.73 28.98 -2.28
CA SER A 84 -3.30 28.77 -2.11
C SER A 84 -3.09 27.69 -1.05
N ALA A 85 -2.33 26.65 -1.38
CA ALA A 85 -1.99 25.62 -0.42
C ALA A 85 -1.20 26.24 0.73
N THR A 86 -1.66 26.08 1.96
CA THR A 86 -1.01 26.67 3.14
C THR A 86 -0.19 25.59 3.85
N GLY A 87 1.13 25.56 3.63
CA GLY A 87 2.09 24.78 4.43
C GLY A 87 2.56 23.46 3.80
N ASN A 88 3.71 22.98 4.30
CA ASN A 88 4.34 21.69 3.95
C ASN A 88 4.16 20.73 5.12
N ILE A 89 3.09 19.93 5.11
CA ILE A 89 2.76 19.00 6.18
C ILE A 89 3.51 17.68 5.93
N PRO A 90 4.14 17.09 6.97
CA PRO A 90 4.81 15.80 6.82
C PRO A 90 3.79 14.66 6.66
N PHE A 91 4.24 13.57 6.05
CA PHE A 91 3.48 12.31 6.00
C PHE A 91 3.38 11.66 7.40
N PRO A 92 2.38 10.78 7.64
CA PRO A 92 1.39 10.28 6.67
C PRO A 92 0.36 11.35 6.27
N LEU A 93 -0.09 11.29 5.02
CA LEU A 93 -1.13 12.15 4.50
C LEU A 93 -2.49 11.64 4.99
N ILE A 94 -3.25 12.52 5.64
CA ILE A 94 -4.62 12.26 6.09
C ILE A 94 -5.52 13.38 5.55
N LEU A 95 -6.51 13.00 4.76
CA LEU A 95 -7.44 13.93 4.12
C LEU A 95 -8.90 13.54 4.44
N PRO A 96 -9.76 14.50 4.83
CA PRO A 96 -9.41 15.85 5.27
C PRO A 96 -8.52 15.85 6.54
N PRO A 97 -7.68 16.88 6.74
CA PRO A 97 -6.86 17.00 7.95
C PRO A 97 -7.69 17.52 9.14
N TYR A 98 -8.67 16.71 9.56
CA TYR A 98 -9.52 17.00 10.72
C TYR A 98 -8.67 17.24 11.98
N ASN A 99 -9.13 18.16 12.83
CA ASN A 99 -8.45 18.51 14.09
C ASN A 99 -7.00 19.02 13.94
N ASN A 100 -6.58 19.41 12.73
CA ASN A 100 -5.30 20.06 12.53
C ASN A 100 -5.40 21.55 12.92
N THR A 101 -4.53 21.98 13.84
CA THR A 101 -4.47 23.36 14.34
C THR A 101 -4.20 24.40 13.25
N GLN A 102 -3.63 23.99 12.11
CA GLN A 102 -3.31 24.87 10.99
C GLN A 102 -4.52 25.20 10.11
N PHE A 103 -5.52 24.32 10.02
CA PHE A 103 -6.65 24.47 9.08
C PHE A 103 -8.01 24.54 9.75
N ASN A 104 -8.10 24.17 11.04
CA ASN A 104 -9.33 24.20 11.85
C ASN A 104 -10.55 23.60 11.12
N ILE A 105 -10.36 22.44 10.49
CA ILE A 105 -11.43 21.71 9.79
C ILE A 105 -12.10 20.80 10.79
N ALA A 106 -13.38 21.05 11.05
CA ALA A 106 -14.21 20.19 11.87
C ALA A 106 -14.91 19.14 10.97
N PRO A 107 -15.06 17.89 11.45
CA PRO A 107 -15.84 16.89 10.74
C PRO A 107 -17.31 17.33 10.68
N ASP A 108 -17.91 17.20 9.50
CA ASP A 108 -19.34 17.41 9.26
C ASP A 108 -20.03 16.08 8.99
N ASN A 109 -21.30 15.97 9.36
CA ASN A 109 -22.10 14.76 9.12
C ASN A 109 -22.31 14.49 7.62
N LYS A 110 -22.11 15.50 6.76
CA LYS A 110 -22.12 15.41 5.30
C LYS A 110 -20.78 15.00 4.70
N GLN A 111 -19.69 15.03 5.47
CA GLN A 111 -18.34 14.77 4.98
C GLN A 111 -17.74 13.51 5.62
N SER A 112 -18.29 12.35 5.27
CA SER A 112 -17.85 11.05 5.82
C SER A 112 -16.55 10.49 5.21
N CYS A 113 -16.01 11.14 4.18
CA CYS A 113 -14.91 10.58 3.40
C CYS A 113 -13.56 10.80 4.09
N LEU A 114 -12.70 9.79 4.05
CA LEU A 114 -11.37 9.75 4.64
C LEU A 114 -10.39 9.11 3.65
N PHE A 115 -9.19 9.65 3.60
CA PHE A 115 -8.12 9.16 2.76
C PHE A 115 -6.80 9.21 3.52
N TYR A 116 -6.08 8.11 3.50
CA TYR A 116 -4.78 7.90 4.12
C TYR A 116 -3.77 7.47 3.06
N LEU A 117 -2.53 7.97 3.17
CA LEU A 117 -1.44 7.63 2.25
C LEU A 117 -0.08 7.79 2.93
N GLU A 118 0.82 6.82 2.77
CA GLU A 118 2.18 6.88 3.32
C GLU A 118 3.25 7.26 2.29
N GLY A 119 2.97 7.11 1.00
CA GLY A 119 3.90 7.47 -0.05
C GLY A 119 3.30 7.27 -1.43
N VAL A 120 4.10 7.54 -2.45
CA VAL A 120 3.71 7.31 -3.84
C VAL A 120 4.83 6.63 -4.59
N SER A 121 4.47 5.82 -5.58
CA SER A 121 5.41 5.30 -6.55
C SER A 121 5.14 5.96 -7.90
N VAL A 122 6.18 6.53 -8.50
CA VAL A 122 6.10 7.13 -9.84
C VAL A 122 6.66 6.14 -10.83
N VAL A 123 5.94 5.92 -11.92
CA VAL A 123 6.28 4.99 -12.99
C VAL A 123 6.37 5.76 -14.29
N LEU A 124 7.47 5.65 -15.01
CA LEU A 124 7.60 6.17 -16.36
C LEU A 124 7.42 5.01 -17.34
N GLN A 125 6.39 5.09 -18.18
CA GLN A 125 6.18 4.17 -19.29
C GLN A 125 6.59 4.85 -20.59
N GLN A 126 7.43 4.18 -21.37
CA GLN A 126 7.82 4.61 -22.71
C GLN A 126 7.55 3.50 -23.72
N ARG A 127 6.86 3.85 -24.80
CA ARG A 127 6.66 2.98 -25.96
C ARG A 127 7.81 3.14 -26.94
N ASN A 128 8.56 2.06 -27.14
CA ASN A 128 9.63 1.95 -28.12
C ASN A 128 9.17 0.99 -29.23
N ASP A 129 8.56 1.54 -30.29
CA ASP A 129 7.97 0.80 -31.41
C ASP A 129 7.01 -0.34 -30.98
N LYS A 130 7.57 -1.54 -30.76
CA LYS A 130 6.86 -2.78 -30.39
C LYS A 130 7.01 -3.18 -28.93
N THR A 131 7.82 -2.49 -28.14
CA THR A 131 8.07 -2.82 -26.73
C THR A 131 7.67 -1.67 -25.81
N LEU A 132 7.15 -2.02 -24.64
CA LEU A 132 6.90 -1.08 -23.55
C LEU A 132 8.03 -1.19 -22.55
N ALA A 133 8.71 -0.08 -22.31
CA ALA A 133 9.75 0.05 -21.30
C ALA A 133 9.18 0.78 -20.08
N TYR A 134 9.55 0.30 -18.89
CA TYR A 134 9.10 0.84 -17.62
C TYR A 134 10.30 1.14 -16.74
N ALA A 135 10.30 2.32 -16.14
CA ALA A 135 11.15 2.66 -15.01
C ALA A 135 10.26 3.10 -13.85
N SER A 136 10.67 2.85 -12.61
CA SER A 136 9.87 3.25 -11.46
C SER A 136 10.73 3.67 -10.27
N VAL A 137 10.16 4.48 -9.39
CA VAL A 137 10.73 4.83 -8.09
C VAL A 137 9.67 4.83 -7.02
N LEU A 138 9.96 4.17 -5.89
CA LEU A 138 9.17 4.32 -4.68
C LEU A 138 9.65 5.58 -3.95
N ILE A 139 8.73 6.50 -3.68
CA ILE A 139 8.99 7.71 -2.91
C ILE A 139 8.27 7.58 -1.56
N PRO A 140 9.00 7.24 -0.48
CA PRO A 140 8.41 7.15 0.85
C PRO A 140 7.98 8.53 1.33
N GLY A 141 6.99 8.58 2.22
CA GLY A 141 6.48 9.82 2.80
C GLY A 141 7.52 10.66 3.54
N THR A 142 8.64 10.07 3.99
CA THR A 142 9.77 10.82 4.56
C THR A 142 10.39 11.83 3.58
N ASN A 143 10.28 11.55 2.28
CA ASN A 143 10.82 12.38 1.21
C ASN A 143 9.76 13.28 0.58
N LEU A 144 8.54 13.28 1.10
CA LEU A 144 7.42 14.04 0.59
C LEU A 144 6.86 14.96 1.69
N THR A 145 6.40 16.13 1.27
CA THR A 145 5.47 16.94 2.04
C THR A 145 4.21 17.14 1.23
N TYR A 146 3.10 17.45 1.89
CA TYR A 146 1.87 17.79 1.19
C TYR A 146 1.39 19.17 1.59
N GLY A 147 0.79 19.87 0.63
CA GLY A 147 0.03 21.08 0.86
C GLY A 147 -1.46 20.79 0.88
N TYR A 148 -2.19 21.43 1.78
CA TYR A 148 -3.65 21.38 1.79
C TYR A 148 -4.23 22.74 1.40
N ALA A 149 -5.27 22.72 0.57
CA ALA A 149 -6.12 23.85 0.26
C ALA A 149 -7.60 23.48 0.39
N ASN A 150 -8.43 24.47 0.71
CA ASN A 150 -9.87 24.30 0.68
C ASN A 150 -10.34 23.87 -0.73
N GLY A 151 -11.08 22.77 -0.79
CA GLY A 151 -11.52 22.14 -2.04
C GLY A 151 -10.67 20.96 -2.49
N ASP A 152 -9.56 20.63 -1.82
CA ASP A 152 -8.77 19.43 -2.12
C ASP A 152 -9.51 18.14 -1.71
N VAL A 153 -10.52 18.24 -0.84
CA VAL A 153 -11.43 17.14 -0.53
C VAL A 153 -12.85 17.59 -0.76
N SER A 154 -13.60 16.80 -1.53
CA SER A 154 -15.05 16.95 -1.68
C SER A 154 -15.70 15.62 -1.35
N CYS A 155 -16.43 15.57 -0.24
CA CYS A 155 -17.23 14.41 0.13
C CYS A 155 -18.71 14.71 -0.18
N GLN A 156 -19.40 13.77 -0.83
CA GLN A 156 -20.86 13.83 -0.97
C GLN A 156 -21.54 13.15 0.21
N ASN A 157 -22.76 13.59 0.50
CA ASN A 157 -23.58 12.97 1.53
C ASN A 157 -24.37 11.80 0.92
N GLY A 158 -24.06 10.58 1.35
CA GLY A 158 -24.75 9.36 0.93
C GLY A 158 -23.84 8.38 0.18
N THR A 159 -24.45 7.34 -0.36
CA THR A 159 -23.74 6.26 -1.10
C THR A 159 -23.55 6.58 -2.58
N ILE A 160 -24.27 7.59 -3.10
CA ILE A 160 -24.28 7.99 -4.51
C ILE A 160 -23.67 9.37 -4.61
N GLY A 161 -22.72 9.55 -5.51
CA GLY A 161 -22.12 10.85 -5.78
C GLY A 161 -20.63 10.78 -6.10
N GLU A 162 -20.03 11.95 -6.28
CA GLU A 162 -18.63 12.14 -6.63
C GLU A 162 -17.80 12.55 -5.40
N PHE A 163 -16.77 11.76 -5.10
CA PHE A 163 -15.81 11.99 -4.04
C PHE A 163 -14.48 12.39 -4.68
N LEU A 164 -13.96 13.55 -4.29
CA LEU A 164 -12.70 14.08 -4.82
C LEU A 164 -11.63 14.08 -3.73
N PHE A 165 -10.45 13.57 -4.07
CA PHE A 165 -9.25 13.73 -3.26
C PHE A 165 -8.11 14.27 -4.12
N ARG A 166 -7.61 15.46 -3.80
CA ARG A 166 -6.45 16.07 -4.47
C ARG A 166 -5.22 15.94 -3.59
N LEU A 167 -4.18 15.35 -4.17
CA LEU A 167 -2.90 15.09 -3.56
C LEU A 167 -1.92 16.14 -4.10
N ARG A 168 -1.58 17.16 -3.31
CA ARG A 168 -0.58 18.18 -3.68
C ARG A 168 0.74 17.87 -3.00
N LEU A 169 1.50 16.95 -3.57
CA LEU A 169 2.74 16.48 -2.98
C LEU A 169 3.92 17.30 -3.49
N GLN A 170 4.89 17.59 -2.63
CA GLN A 170 6.15 18.21 -2.97
C GLN A 170 7.30 17.31 -2.52
N LEU A 171 8.26 17.11 -3.43
CA LEU A 171 9.42 16.28 -3.18
C LEU A 171 10.49 17.07 -2.41
N ASN A 172 11.06 16.46 -1.36
CA ASN A 172 12.08 17.09 -0.52
C ASN A 172 13.51 16.73 -0.94
N THR A 173 13.68 15.62 -1.66
CA THR A 173 15.00 15.06 -2.04
C THR A 173 14.97 14.58 -3.48
N ASP A 174 16.08 14.71 -4.20
CA ASP A 174 16.18 14.15 -5.54
C ASP A 174 15.98 12.63 -5.51
N VAL A 175 15.15 12.11 -6.41
CA VAL A 175 14.92 10.67 -6.57
C VAL A 175 15.19 10.25 -8.00
N THR A 176 15.70 9.04 -8.17
CA THR A 176 15.99 8.46 -9.48
C THR A 176 15.22 7.15 -9.65
N GLY A 177 14.35 7.10 -10.64
CA GLY A 177 13.68 5.88 -11.07
C GLY A 177 14.56 5.02 -11.93
N LYS A 178 14.40 3.70 -11.77
CA LYS A 178 15.26 2.71 -12.41
C LYS A 178 14.44 1.72 -13.21
N GLN A 179 15.01 1.25 -14.31
CA GLN A 179 14.59 0.04 -15.01
C GLN A 179 15.60 -1.07 -14.65
N GLY A 180 15.21 -1.95 -13.73
CA GLY A 180 16.16 -2.87 -13.10
C GLY A 180 17.26 -2.08 -12.38
N ASN A 181 18.50 -2.19 -12.86
CA ASN A 181 19.64 -1.47 -12.30
C ASN A 181 19.99 -0.16 -13.01
N ASN A 182 19.41 0.09 -14.19
CA ASN A 182 19.75 1.26 -15.00
C ASN A 182 18.88 2.46 -14.63
N PRO A 183 19.46 3.67 -14.48
CA PRO A 183 18.68 4.88 -14.27
C PRO A 183 17.81 5.18 -15.50
N GLY A 184 16.52 5.38 -15.28
CA GLY A 184 15.53 5.70 -16.32
C GLY A 184 15.02 7.13 -16.22
N PHE A 185 14.80 7.68 -15.04
CA PHE A 185 14.40 9.10 -14.91
C PHE A 185 14.79 9.65 -13.54
N SER A 186 14.77 10.96 -13.39
CA SER A 186 14.90 11.64 -12.11
C SER A 186 13.78 12.66 -11.90
N ILE A 187 13.48 12.89 -10.63
CA ILE A 187 12.58 13.95 -10.15
C ILE A 187 13.39 14.74 -9.14
N LYS A 188 13.48 16.05 -9.34
CA LYS A 188 14.31 16.92 -8.51
C LYS A 188 13.55 17.36 -7.26
N SER A 189 14.30 17.61 -6.19
CA SER A 189 13.79 18.28 -4.99
C SER A 189 13.11 19.59 -5.38
N GLY A 190 11.95 19.85 -4.79
CA GLY A 190 11.10 20.99 -5.08
C GLY A 190 10.03 20.74 -6.14
N GLU A 191 10.16 19.70 -6.99
CA GLU A 191 9.13 19.34 -7.97
C GLU A 191 7.84 18.85 -7.28
N ARG A 192 6.71 19.12 -7.93
CA ARG A 192 5.37 18.82 -7.43
C ARG A 192 4.76 17.62 -8.14
N ILE A 193 4.14 16.75 -7.37
CA ILE A 193 3.27 15.66 -7.84
C ILE A 193 1.86 16.04 -7.39
N ASP A 194 1.11 16.71 -8.27
CA ASP A 194 -0.24 17.18 -8.02
C ASP A 194 -1.25 16.37 -8.84
N VAL A 195 -1.95 15.45 -8.17
CA VAL A 195 -2.90 14.52 -8.79
C VAL A 195 -4.22 14.55 -8.03
N SER A 196 -5.33 14.64 -8.76
CA SER A 196 -6.68 14.53 -8.22
C SER A 196 -7.30 13.20 -8.58
N LEU A 197 -7.93 12.54 -7.61
CA LEU A 197 -8.65 11.28 -7.75
C LEU A 197 -10.14 11.55 -7.67
N ASN A 198 -10.90 11.15 -8.68
CA ASN A 198 -12.36 11.25 -8.72
C ASN A 198 -12.96 9.85 -8.58
N ILE A 199 -13.66 9.64 -7.47
CA ILE A 199 -14.27 8.37 -7.09
C ILE A 199 -15.79 8.56 -7.12
N THR A 200 -16.50 7.69 -7.82
CA THR A 200 -17.97 7.74 -7.86
C THR A 200 -18.56 6.56 -7.12
N GLY A 201 -19.56 6.83 -6.27
CA GLY A 201 -20.45 5.83 -5.70
C GLY A 201 -21.70 5.62 -6.56
N ASP A 202 -22.12 4.36 -6.72
CA ASP A 202 -23.29 3.97 -7.49
C ASP A 202 -24.53 3.68 -6.63
N LEU A 203 -25.66 3.42 -7.30
CA LEU A 203 -26.95 3.11 -6.66
C LEU A 203 -26.97 1.78 -5.89
N PHE A 204 -26.06 0.86 -6.21
CA PHE A 204 -25.95 -0.45 -5.56
C PHE A 204 -24.96 -0.42 -4.39
N GLY A 205 -24.35 0.74 -4.11
CA GLY A 205 -23.40 0.94 -3.03
C GLY A 205 -21.96 0.59 -3.41
N TYR A 206 -21.65 0.26 -4.66
CA TYR A 206 -20.25 0.15 -5.08
C TYR A 206 -19.66 1.54 -5.27
N TRP A 207 -18.38 1.69 -4.99
CA TRP A 207 -17.64 2.89 -5.34
C TRP A 207 -16.33 2.52 -6.01
N GLN A 208 -15.91 3.32 -6.98
CA GLN A 208 -14.69 3.08 -7.74
C GLN A 208 -14.09 4.38 -8.27
N LEU A 209 -12.78 4.35 -8.54
CA LEU A 209 -12.09 5.44 -9.21
C LEU A 209 -12.52 5.52 -10.68
N THR A 210 -13.31 6.53 -11.03
CA THR A 210 -13.81 6.76 -12.40
C THR A 210 -13.08 7.85 -13.13
N GLY A 211 -12.22 8.61 -12.46
CA GLY A 211 -11.35 9.56 -13.14
C GLY A 211 -10.18 9.97 -12.29
N ALA A 212 -9.15 10.47 -12.95
CA ALA A 212 -8.02 11.11 -12.29
C ALA A 212 -7.50 12.27 -13.13
N THR A 213 -7.01 13.32 -12.49
CA THR A 213 -6.44 14.49 -13.17
C THR A 213 -5.04 14.77 -12.67
N ALA A 214 -4.05 14.79 -13.57
CA ALA A 214 -2.72 15.28 -13.28
C ALA A 214 -2.70 16.81 -13.49
N ASN A 215 -2.65 17.57 -12.39
CA ASN A 215 -2.56 19.03 -12.45
C ASN A 215 -1.12 19.47 -12.79
N THR A 216 -0.15 18.89 -12.10
CA THR A 216 1.28 19.10 -12.35
C THR A 216 2.03 17.83 -12.04
N LEU A 217 2.69 17.27 -13.05
CA LEU A 217 3.56 16.12 -12.92
C LEU A 217 4.65 16.22 -13.98
N ALA A 218 5.91 16.16 -13.59
CA ALA A 218 7.04 16.21 -14.50
C ALA A 218 8.12 15.23 -14.07
N VAL A 219 8.80 14.64 -15.05
CA VAL A 219 9.96 13.77 -14.84
C VAL A 219 11.03 14.10 -15.87
N SER A 220 12.29 14.07 -15.43
CA SER A 220 13.45 14.24 -16.30
C SER A 220 13.95 12.87 -16.76
N GLY A 221 13.89 12.59 -18.05
CA GLY A 221 14.36 11.32 -18.62
C GLY A 221 15.88 11.17 -18.48
N LEU A 222 16.33 9.95 -18.25
CA LEU A 222 17.73 9.55 -18.16
C LEU A 222 17.99 8.33 -19.05
N GLY A 223 19.19 8.26 -19.64
CA GLY A 223 19.57 7.15 -20.52
C GLY A 223 18.67 7.08 -21.76
N ASN A 224 17.96 5.97 -21.92
CA ASN A 224 17.08 5.70 -23.07
C ASN A 224 15.64 6.19 -22.88
N PHE A 225 15.32 6.70 -21.70
CA PHE A 225 14.00 7.23 -21.40
C PHE A 225 13.96 8.73 -21.68
N LYS A 226 12.86 9.17 -22.27
CA LYS A 226 12.57 10.58 -22.55
C LYS A 226 11.95 11.25 -21.33
N SER A 227 12.18 12.55 -21.20
CA SER A 227 11.45 13.40 -20.26
C SER A 227 9.98 13.48 -20.65
N GLY A 228 9.12 13.71 -19.66
CA GLY A 228 7.70 13.92 -19.88
C GLY A 228 7.13 14.88 -18.85
N SER A 229 6.16 15.68 -19.26
CA SER A 229 5.32 16.45 -18.35
C SER A 229 3.85 16.20 -18.66
N SER A 230 3.06 16.03 -17.60
CA SER A 230 1.61 15.92 -17.64
C SER A 230 1.05 17.04 -16.78
N ALA A 231 0.43 18.03 -17.42
CA ALA A 231 -0.20 19.16 -16.77
C ALA A 231 -1.61 19.35 -17.33
N GLY A 232 -2.60 19.42 -16.43
CA GLY A 232 -4.01 19.55 -16.77
C GLY A 232 -4.61 18.35 -17.53
N GLN A 233 -4.02 17.16 -17.42
CA GLN A 233 -4.50 15.97 -18.12
C GLN A 233 -5.50 15.20 -17.26
N THR A 234 -6.72 15.03 -17.75
CA THR A 234 -7.76 14.22 -17.11
C THR A 234 -7.95 12.92 -17.86
N ILE A 235 -7.93 11.80 -17.14
CA ILE A 235 -8.30 10.48 -17.63
C ILE A 235 -9.65 10.09 -17.03
N GLY A 236 -10.48 9.44 -17.84
CA GLY A 236 -11.77 8.90 -17.41
C GLY A 236 -11.68 7.43 -16.97
N GLU A 237 -12.85 6.81 -16.86
CA GLU A 237 -13.03 5.48 -16.26
C GLU A 237 -12.21 4.41 -16.98
N ASP A 238 -12.12 4.51 -18.31
CA ASP A 238 -11.36 3.59 -19.12
C ASP A 238 -9.86 3.55 -18.76
N GLY A 239 -9.30 4.69 -18.36
CA GLY A 239 -7.90 4.84 -17.96
C GLY A 239 -7.64 4.50 -16.48
N THR A 240 -8.68 4.54 -15.64
CA THR A 240 -8.58 4.22 -14.20
C THR A 240 -9.03 2.80 -13.86
N ARG A 241 -9.69 2.07 -14.78
CA ARG A 241 -10.27 0.74 -14.52
C ARG A 241 -9.29 -0.29 -13.93
N TYR A 242 -8.01 -0.17 -14.26
CA TYR A 242 -6.98 -1.11 -13.81
C TYR A 242 -6.32 -0.70 -12.50
N SER A 243 -6.61 0.49 -11.96
CA SER A 243 -6.04 0.98 -10.69
C SER A 243 -6.34 0.06 -9.49
N LYS A 244 -7.40 -0.75 -9.57
CA LYS A 244 -7.95 -1.56 -8.46
C LYS A 244 -8.36 -0.72 -7.26
N ILE A 245 -8.71 0.54 -7.50
CA ILE A 245 -9.28 1.43 -6.50
C ILE A 245 -10.80 1.35 -6.61
N ASN A 246 -11.37 0.35 -5.94
CA ASN A 246 -12.81 0.12 -5.86
C ASN A 246 -13.15 -0.65 -4.58
N SER A 247 -14.34 -0.41 -4.04
CA SER A 247 -14.88 -1.18 -2.91
C SER A 247 -16.40 -1.07 -2.87
N VAL A 248 -17.00 -1.50 -1.76
CA VAL A 248 -18.44 -1.54 -1.53
C VAL A 248 -18.85 -0.68 -0.34
N ALA A 249 -20.14 -0.37 -0.29
CA ALA A 249 -20.76 0.34 0.80
C ALA A 249 -20.49 -0.39 2.10
N GLY A 250 -20.02 0.33 3.11
CA GLY A 250 -19.68 -0.28 4.38
C GLY A 250 -18.18 -0.44 4.62
N TRP A 251 -17.42 -0.55 3.53
CA TRP A 251 -16.04 -0.99 3.54
C TRP A 251 -15.08 0.12 3.12
N ALA A 252 -13.95 0.19 3.82
CA ALA A 252 -12.79 0.93 3.35
C ALA A 252 -11.97 0.05 2.40
N LEU A 253 -11.23 0.65 1.49
CA LEU A 253 -10.18 -0.02 0.73
C LEU A 253 -8.85 0.23 1.45
N ALA A 254 -8.09 -0.80 1.77
CA ALA A 254 -6.67 -0.69 2.11
C ALA A 254 -5.83 -1.34 1.01
N CYS A 255 -4.67 -0.77 0.73
CA CYS A 255 -3.81 -1.29 -0.31
C CYS A 255 -2.34 -0.99 -0.01
N GLY A 256 -1.50 -2.03 -0.01
CA GLY A 256 -0.06 -1.87 0.13
C GLY A 256 0.57 -1.07 -1.02
N GLN A 257 0.17 -1.37 -2.26
CA GLN A 257 0.53 -0.57 -3.43
C GLN A 257 -0.51 -0.74 -4.54
N THR A 258 -1.12 0.36 -4.99
CA THR A 258 -2.10 0.30 -6.09
C THR A 258 -1.43 0.08 -7.44
N GLN A 259 -2.19 -0.33 -8.45
CA GLN A 259 -1.69 -0.22 -9.82
C GLN A 259 -1.54 1.26 -10.20
N ALA A 260 -0.55 1.56 -11.04
CA ALA A 260 -0.26 2.93 -11.43
C ALA A 260 -1.35 3.49 -12.35
N ILE A 261 -1.76 4.71 -12.06
CA ILE A 261 -2.68 5.48 -12.87
C ILE A 261 -1.86 6.27 -13.88
N PHE A 262 -1.94 5.92 -15.16
CA PHE A 262 -1.11 6.51 -16.22
C PHE A 262 -1.75 7.75 -16.83
N PHE A 263 -1.00 8.85 -16.80
CA PHE A 263 -1.35 10.11 -17.44
C PHE A 263 -0.53 10.30 -18.73
N PRO A 264 -1.17 10.73 -19.82
CA PRO A 264 -0.46 11.08 -21.04
C PRO A 264 0.44 12.30 -20.81
N THR A 265 1.52 12.37 -21.59
CA THR A 265 2.42 13.54 -21.62
C THR A 265 2.39 14.20 -23.00
N GLU A 266 3.18 15.26 -23.19
CA GLU A 266 3.35 15.92 -24.48
C GLU A 266 3.85 14.97 -25.60
N ASP A 267 4.68 13.96 -25.26
CA ASP A 267 5.04 12.89 -26.19
C ASP A 267 4.02 11.75 -26.08
N PRO A 268 3.31 11.38 -27.17
CA PRO A 268 2.32 10.31 -27.15
C PRO A 268 2.89 8.93 -26.81
N ASN A 269 4.21 8.76 -26.91
CA ASN A 269 4.89 7.52 -26.54
C ASN A 269 5.29 7.46 -25.07
N VAL A 270 5.13 8.55 -24.30
CA VAL A 270 5.55 8.65 -22.91
C VAL A 270 4.33 8.90 -22.03
N GLN A 271 4.20 8.10 -20.97
CA GLN A 271 3.15 8.23 -19.97
C GLN A 271 3.76 8.18 -18.57
N ILE A 272 3.23 9.00 -17.67
CA ILE A 272 3.66 9.01 -16.27
C ILE A 272 2.56 8.40 -15.43
N GLY A 273 2.88 7.29 -14.79
CA GLY A 273 2.05 6.58 -13.84
C GLY A 273 2.27 7.04 -12.41
N VAL A 274 1.20 7.18 -11.64
CA VAL A 274 1.26 7.36 -10.18
C VAL A 274 0.54 6.21 -9.50
N ALA A 275 1.24 5.50 -8.62
CA ALA A 275 0.69 4.47 -7.74
C ALA A 275 0.72 4.96 -6.29
N LEU A 276 -0.33 4.63 -5.54
CA LEU A 276 -0.47 4.97 -4.13
C LEU A 276 0.16 3.87 -3.28
N VAL A 277 0.90 4.25 -2.24
CA VAL A 277 1.62 3.31 -1.37
C VAL A 277 1.08 3.39 0.05
N ASN A 278 0.75 2.22 0.60
CA ASN A 278 0.09 2.01 1.87
C ASN A 278 -1.06 3.00 2.08
N THR A 279 -2.08 2.85 1.24
CA THR A 279 -3.24 3.75 1.20
C THR A 279 -4.45 3.11 1.84
N GLN A 280 -5.27 3.92 2.52
CA GLN A 280 -6.60 3.53 2.95
C GLN A 280 -7.61 4.59 2.52
N ILE A 281 -8.69 4.17 1.87
CA ILE A 281 -9.70 5.05 1.27
C ILE A 281 -11.07 4.64 1.77
N GLN A 282 -11.83 5.61 2.27
CA GLN A 282 -13.21 5.46 2.67
C GLN A 282 -14.01 6.63 2.11
N THR A 283 -15.04 6.35 1.32
CA THR A 283 -15.89 7.36 0.69
C THR A 283 -17.06 7.74 1.58
N PHE A 284 -17.81 6.73 2.01
CA PHE A 284 -19.00 6.86 2.83
C PHE A 284 -19.10 5.66 3.78
N ASN A 285 -20.11 5.68 4.65
CA ASN A 285 -20.34 4.74 5.77
C ASN A 285 -19.70 5.16 7.10
N VAL A 286 -20.30 6.17 7.72
CA VAL A 286 -20.07 6.48 9.14
C VAL A 286 -21.15 5.81 9.97
N GLN A 287 -20.74 4.81 10.76
CA GLN A 287 -21.60 4.26 11.80
C GLN A 287 -21.50 5.12 13.07
N ASN A 288 -22.64 5.32 13.75
CA ASN A 288 -22.71 6.16 14.96
C ASN A 288 -22.14 7.57 14.75
N VAL A 289 -22.83 8.36 13.91
CA VAL A 289 -22.44 9.74 13.52
C VAL A 289 -21.99 10.61 14.72
N PRO A 290 -22.69 10.64 15.88
CA PRO A 290 -22.25 11.44 17.02
C PRO A 290 -20.88 11.05 17.59
N ALA A 291 -20.51 9.76 17.54
CA ALA A 291 -19.20 9.30 17.99
C ALA A 291 -18.12 9.62 16.95
N TRP A 292 -18.42 9.42 15.66
CA TRP A 292 -17.49 9.73 14.58
C TRP A 292 -17.19 11.23 14.45
N LEU A 293 -18.18 12.10 14.67
CA LEU A 293 -17.96 13.56 14.69
C LEU A 293 -16.99 14.00 15.80
N LYS A 294 -16.89 13.24 16.90
CA LYS A 294 -15.91 13.50 17.97
C LYS A 294 -14.52 12.96 17.61
N ALA A 295 -14.48 11.82 16.94
CA ALA A 295 -13.24 11.16 16.55
C ALA A 295 -13.41 10.50 15.16
N PRO A 296 -13.09 11.21 14.06
CA PRO A 296 -13.12 10.63 12.73
C PRO A 296 -12.13 9.48 12.63
N HIS A 297 -12.63 8.33 12.21
CA HIS A 297 -11.83 7.11 12.05
C HIS A 297 -12.32 6.33 10.84
N PHE A 298 -11.43 5.50 10.30
CA PHE A 298 -11.79 4.52 9.29
C PHE A 298 -12.67 3.42 9.87
N THR A 299 -13.54 2.86 9.05
CA THR A 299 -14.34 1.67 9.39
C THR A 299 -13.43 0.47 9.67
N LEU A 300 -13.92 -0.45 10.50
CA LEU A 300 -13.24 -1.71 10.78
C LEU A 300 -13.32 -2.69 9.60
N GLN A 301 -14.33 -2.54 8.75
CA GLN A 301 -14.52 -3.39 7.57
C GLN A 301 -13.63 -2.88 6.44
N THR A 302 -12.59 -3.62 6.08
CA THR A 302 -11.59 -3.19 5.10
C THR A 302 -11.36 -4.27 4.06
N GLU A 303 -11.48 -3.89 2.78
CA GLU A 303 -11.12 -4.72 1.63
C GLU A 303 -9.68 -4.44 1.23
N ASP A 304 -8.96 -5.47 0.78
CA ASP A 304 -7.63 -5.31 0.22
C ASP A 304 -7.70 -5.17 -1.31
N CYS A 305 -6.81 -4.36 -1.91
CA CYS A 305 -6.68 -4.26 -3.36
C CYS A 305 -6.11 -5.53 -4.01
N GLN A 306 -5.49 -6.41 -3.23
CA GLN A 306 -4.93 -7.68 -3.68
C GLN A 306 -5.75 -8.85 -3.13
N GLY A 307 -6.38 -9.62 -4.03
CA GLY A 307 -7.04 -10.87 -3.65
C GLY A 307 -6.02 -11.96 -3.24
N THR A 308 -6.45 -12.91 -2.41
CA THR A 308 -5.62 -14.03 -1.94
C THR A 308 -4.97 -14.83 -3.07
N PHE A 309 -5.67 -14.99 -4.19
CA PHE A 309 -5.17 -15.65 -5.38
C PHE A 309 -5.21 -14.70 -6.58
N SER A 310 -4.07 -14.58 -7.26
CA SER A 310 -4.00 -13.88 -8.54
C SER A 310 -4.66 -14.70 -9.64
N ALA A 311 -4.98 -14.07 -10.78
CA ALA A 311 -5.46 -14.78 -11.96
C ALA A 311 -4.49 -15.90 -12.41
N GLY A 312 -3.19 -15.66 -12.31
CA GLY A 312 -2.16 -16.67 -12.61
C GLY A 312 -2.20 -17.85 -11.64
N SER A 313 -2.38 -17.58 -10.35
CA SER A 313 -2.55 -18.61 -9.32
C SER A 313 -3.77 -19.48 -9.61
N TRP A 314 -4.90 -18.88 -9.98
CA TRP A 314 -6.11 -19.61 -10.36
C TRP A 314 -5.93 -20.51 -11.58
N MET A 315 -5.32 -20.00 -12.64
CA MET A 315 -5.03 -20.82 -13.84
C MET A 315 -4.12 -22.00 -13.51
N GLY A 316 -3.11 -21.79 -12.65
CA GLY A 316 -2.21 -22.84 -12.18
C GLY A 316 -2.92 -23.90 -11.35
N ILE A 317 -3.71 -23.49 -10.35
CA ILE A 317 -4.46 -24.40 -9.47
C ILE A 317 -5.45 -25.25 -10.29
N VAL A 318 -6.23 -24.62 -11.18
CA VAL A 318 -7.21 -25.33 -12.01
C VAL A 318 -6.51 -26.35 -12.92
N SER A 319 -5.41 -25.96 -13.56
CA SER A 319 -4.65 -26.87 -14.43
C SER A 319 -4.06 -28.06 -13.66
N ALA A 320 -3.50 -27.80 -12.47
CA ALA A 320 -2.97 -28.84 -11.60
C ALA A 320 -4.05 -29.82 -11.16
N LEU A 321 -5.24 -29.35 -10.78
CA LEU A 321 -6.36 -30.19 -10.40
C LEU A 321 -6.81 -31.11 -11.55
N VAL A 322 -6.85 -30.62 -12.78
CA VAL A 322 -7.19 -31.43 -13.96
C VAL A 322 -6.16 -32.55 -14.19
N LEU A 323 -4.88 -32.24 -14.09
CA LEU A 323 -3.81 -33.25 -14.25
C LEU A 323 -3.83 -34.29 -13.13
N ILE A 324 -4.06 -33.86 -11.89
CA ILE A 324 -4.20 -34.75 -10.73
C ILE A 324 -5.42 -35.65 -10.90
N ALA A 325 -6.55 -35.12 -11.35
CA ALA A 325 -7.75 -35.92 -11.60
C ALA A 325 -7.49 -36.99 -12.67
N GLY A 326 -6.80 -36.65 -13.76
CA GLY A 326 -6.39 -37.60 -14.79
C GLY A 326 -5.44 -38.68 -14.26
N LEU A 327 -4.46 -38.28 -13.43
CA LEU A 327 -3.52 -39.21 -12.81
C LEU A 327 -4.23 -40.19 -11.85
N LEU A 328 -5.11 -39.68 -10.99
CA LEU A 328 -5.87 -40.49 -10.03
C LEU A 328 -6.81 -41.46 -10.76
N PHE A 329 -7.45 -41.02 -11.84
CA PHE A 329 -8.26 -41.89 -12.68
C PHE A 329 -7.44 -43.02 -13.30
N GLY A 330 -6.26 -42.70 -13.86
CA GLY A 330 -5.33 -43.71 -14.38
C GLY A 330 -4.83 -44.67 -13.29
N TYR A 331 -4.56 -44.16 -12.10
CA TYR A 331 -4.12 -44.96 -10.95
C TYR A 331 -5.20 -45.95 -10.49
N VAL A 332 -6.46 -45.52 -10.37
CA VAL A 332 -7.57 -46.41 -10.02
C VAL A 332 -7.78 -47.49 -11.09
N MET A 333 -7.64 -47.15 -12.37
CA MET A 333 -7.69 -48.15 -13.45
C MET A 333 -6.61 -49.21 -13.32
N LEU A 334 -5.38 -48.82 -12.96
CA LEU A 334 -4.29 -49.78 -12.71
C LEU A 334 -4.54 -50.66 -11.49
N GLN A 335 -5.15 -50.14 -10.43
CA GLN A 335 -5.54 -50.95 -9.27
C GLN A 335 -6.61 -52.00 -9.60
N SER A 336 -7.42 -51.78 -10.63
CA SER A 336 -8.45 -52.72 -11.08
C SER A 336 -7.90 -53.87 -11.95
N VAL A 337 -6.61 -53.86 -12.30
CA VAL A 337 -6.01 -54.94 -13.09
C VAL A 337 -5.81 -56.15 -12.18
N GLN A 338 -6.75 -57.10 -12.25
CA GLN A 338 -6.64 -58.38 -11.58
C GLN A 338 -5.85 -59.35 -12.46
N THR A 339 -4.81 -59.96 -11.90
CA THR A 339 -4.12 -61.06 -12.58
C THR A 339 -5.02 -62.28 -12.59
N MET A 340 -5.41 -62.75 -13.77
CA MET A 340 -6.19 -63.98 -13.89
C MET A 340 -5.37 -65.16 -13.35
N ASP A 341 -5.88 -65.80 -12.32
CA ASP A 341 -5.27 -66.97 -11.71
C ASP A 341 -5.57 -68.24 -12.52
N ARG A 342 -4.96 -68.29 -13.72
CA ARG A 342 -5.08 -69.42 -14.65
C ARG A 342 -3.95 -70.45 -14.47
N PHE A 343 -2.98 -70.14 -13.61
CA PHE A 343 -1.82 -71.00 -13.37
C PHE A 343 -1.82 -71.63 -11.97
N ASP A 344 -2.78 -71.30 -11.09
CA ASP A 344 -3.05 -72.12 -9.91
C ASP A 344 -3.86 -73.37 -10.34
N ASP A 345 -3.18 -74.50 -10.26
CA ASP A 345 -3.43 -75.79 -10.89
C ASP A 345 -4.90 -76.30 -10.82
N PRO A 346 -5.55 -76.60 -11.96
CA PRO A 346 -6.85 -77.28 -11.96
C PRO A 346 -6.64 -78.76 -11.57
N LYS A 347 -6.48 -79.05 -10.26
CA LYS A 347 -6.41 -80.38 -9.62
C LYS A 347 -6.46 -81.53 -10.64
N GLN A 348 -5.35 -81.76 -11.34
CA GLN A 348 -5.24 -82.97 -12.13
C GLN A 348 -5.21 -84.13 -11.13
N LYS A 349 -6.11 -85.11 -11.33
CA LYS A 349 -6.15 -86.33 -10.51
C LYS A 349 -4.75 -86.93 -10.48
N GLN A 350 -4.23 -87.12 -9.26
CA GLN A 350 -2.89 -87.64 -8.98
C GLN A 350 -2.67 -88.96 -9.75
N ILE A 351 -1.63 -89.02 -10.59
CA ILE A 351 -1.25 -90.24 -11.33
C ILE A 351 -0.67 -91.24 -10.33
N VAL A 352 -1.41 -92.32 -10.06
CA VAL A 352 -0.93 -93.43 -9.22
C VAL A 352 -0.14 -94.40 -10.10
N ILE A 353 1.17 -94.47 -9.92
CA ILE A 353 2.04 -95.42 -10.62
C ILE A 353 2.20 -96.64 -9.71
N ASN A 354 1.51 -97.74 -10.02
CA ASN A 354 1.76 -99.02 -9.38
C ASN A 354 2.91 -99.72 -10.12
N VAL A 355 4.11 -99.72 -9.52
CA VAL A 355 5.20 -100.57 -9.97
C VAL A 355 5.03 -101.94 -9.31
N ARG A 356 4.90 -103.00 -10.11
CA ARG A 356 4.99 -104.39 -9.65
C ARG A 356 6.43 -104.85 -9.82
N GLU A 357 7.05 -105.33 -8.73
CA GLU A 357 8.29 -106.13 -8.76
C GLU A 357 8.06 -107.51 -9.38
#